data_AF-A0A7C0Z248-F1
#
_entry.id   AF-A0A7C0Z248-F1
#
_cell.length_a   1.000
_cell.length_b   1.000
_cell.length_c   1.000
_cell.angle_alpha   90.00
_cell.angle_beta   90.00
_cell.angle_gamma   90.00
#
_symmetry.space_group_name_H-M   'P 1'
#
loop_
_entity.id
_entity.type
_entity.pdbx_description
1 polymer ?
#
loop_
_entity_poly.entity_id
_entity_poly.type
_entity_poly.pdbx_seq_one_letter_code
_entity_poly.pdbx_strand_id
1 'polypeptide(L)' 'MAKRGRYRLPLKRRRKSLTNYYKRRKLVLSEKLRFVARKTARNIIVQIIGV' A
#
# COMPACT_ATOMS: atom_id res chain seq x y z
N MET A 1 1.16 3.39 19.12
CA MET A 1 2.16 4.39 19.57
C MET A 1 3.56 3.79 19.54
N ALA A 2 4.61 4.63 19.55
CA ALA A 2 5.96 4.17 19.89
C ALA A 2 5.97 3.76 21.37
N LYS A 3 6.53 2.59 21.68
CA LYS A 3 6.60 2.10 23.06
C LYS A 3 7.89 2.51 23.78
N ARG A 4 9.00 2.69 23.05
CA ARG A 4 10.34 3.03 23.56
C ARG A 4 11.17 3.71 22.46
N GLY A 5 12.29 4.34 22.82
CA GLY A 5 13.20 5.02 21.87
C GLY A 5 13.76 4.12 20.76
N ARG A 6 13.94 2.81 21.02
CA ARG A 6 14.39 1.83 20.00
C ARG A 6 13.25 1.10 19.28
N TYR A 7 12.00 1.44 19.55
CA TYR A 7 10.87 0.71 18.98
C TYR A 7 10.71 1.03 17.49
N ARG A 8 10.93 0.03 16.63
CA ARG A 8 10.75 0.19 15.17
C ARG A 8 9.27 0.32 14.84
N LEU A 9 8.84 1.57 14.65
CA LEU A 9 7.49 1.86 14.21
C LEU A 9 7.25 1.37 12.77
N PRO A 10 6.13 0.67 12.51
CA PRO A 10 5.75 0.36 11.14
C PRO A 10 5.39 1.62 10.35
N LEU A 11 5.62 1.57 9.04
CA LEU A 11 5.31 2.64 8.09
C LEU A 11 3.87 3.14 8.24
N LYS A 12 3.64 4.43 7.97
CA LYS A 12 2.33 5.11 8.15
C LYS A 12 1.16 4.33 7.52
N ARG A 13 1.30 3.85 6.28
CA ARG A 13 0.22 3.09 5.60
C ARG A 13 0.08 1.65 6.09
N ARG A 14 1.16 1.05 6.61
CA ARG A 14 1.13 -0.29 7.21
C ARG A 14 0.36 -0.27 8.53
N ARG A 15 0.51 0.80 9.33
CA ARG A 15 -0.29 1.04 10.55
C ARG A 15 -1.78 1.13 10.28
N LYS A 16 -2.16 1.74 9.15
CA LYS A 16 -3.56 1.83 8.70
C LYS A 16 -4.04 0.59 7.94
N SER A 17 -3.20 -0.44 7.79
CA SER A 17 -3.47 -1.66 7.00
C SER A 17 -3.89 -1.42 5.54
N LEU A 18 -3.60 -0.24 4.98
CA LEU A 18 -4.04 0.16 3.63
C LEU A 18 -3.17 -0.41 2.51
N THR A 19 -1.95 -0.87 2.82
CA THR A 19 -0.97 -1.26 1.79
C THR A 19 -0.15 -2.46 2.22
N ASN A 20 -0.08 -3.44 1.33
CA ASN A 20 0.88 -4.53 1.41
C ASN A 20 2.15 -4.14 0.64
N TYR A 21 3.22 -3.88 1.39
CA TYR A 21 4.50 -3.42 0.83
C TYR A 21 5.26 -4.51 0.06
N TYR A 22 5.13 -5.78 0.45
CA TYR A 22 5.74 -6.89 -0.27
C TYR A 22 5.14 -7.06 -1.67
N LYS A 23 3.81 -6.97 -1.78
CA LYS A 23 3.12 -6.97 -3.10
C LYS A 23 3.45 -5.72 -3.91
N ARG A 24 3.44 -4.54 -3.27
CA ARG A 24 3.78 -3.27 -3.94
C ARG A 24 5.19 -3.31 -4.55
N ARG A 25 6.19 -3.87 -3.84
CA ARG A 25 7.56 -4.00 -4.36
C ARG A 25 7.59 -4.79 -5.66
N LYS A 26 6.94 -5.96 -5.72
CA LYS A 26 6.89 -6.78 -6.94
C LYS A 26 6.24 -6.05 -8.12
N LEU A 27 5.18 -5.30 -7.85
CA LEU A 27 4.47 -4.53 -8.88
C LEU A 27 5.28 -3.34 -9.40
N VAL A 28 6.06 -2.68 -8.54
CA VAL A 28 6.95 -1.58 -8.95
C VAL A 28 8.12 -2.11 -9.79
N LEU A 29 8.71 -3.25 -9.39
CA LEU A 29 9.80 -3.89 -10.12
C LEU A 29 9.40 -4.38 -11.51
N SER A 30 8.10 -4.55 -11.77
CA SER A 30 7.62 -4.90 -13.10
C SER A 30 7.70 -3.74 -14.10
N GLU A 31 7.93 -2.50 -13.65
CA GLU A 31 8.01 -1.26 -14.45
C GLU A 31 6.79 -0.94 -15.33
N LYS A 32 5.73 -1.73 -15.19
CA LYS A 32 4.46 -1.57 -15.91
C LYS A 32 3.53 -0.64 -15.13
N LEU A 33 2.62 -0.02 -15.87
CA LEU A 33 1.50 0.71 -15.30
C LEU A 33 0.74 -0.19 -14.31
N ARG A 34 0.40 0.37 -13.15
CA ARG A 34 -0.28 -0.37 -12.09
C ARG A 34 -1.77 -0.16 -12.18
N PHE A 35 -2.49 -1.25 -12.37
CA PHE A 35 -3.95 -1.28 -12.24
C PHE A 35 -4.34 -1.46 -10.76
N VAL A 36 -4.79 -0.38 -10.12
CA VAL A 36 -5.19 -0.37 -8.72
C VAL A 36 -6.71 -0.40 -8.63
N ALA A 37 -7.24 -1.60 -8.38
CA ALA A 37 -8.65 -1.79 -8.04
C ALA A 37 -8.86 -1.74 -6.52
N ARG A 38 -9.85 -0.96 -6.08
CA ARG A 38 -10.28 -0.84 -4.68
C ARG A 38 -11.78 -1.04 -4.60
N LYS A 39 -12.20 -1.93 -3.71
CA LYS A 39 -13.60 -2.14 -3.37
C LYS A 39 -13.96 -1.31 -2.15
N THR A 40 -15.10 -0.64 -2.23
CA THR A 40 -15.82 -0.08 -1.08
C THR A 40 -17.13 -0.85 -0.90
N ALA A 41 -17.95 -0.49 0.08
CA ALA A 41 -19.21 -1.21 0.34
C ALA A 41 -20.17 -1.16 -0.86
N ARG A 42 -20.18 -0.06 -1.64
CA ARG A 42 -21.13 0.17 -2.73
C ARG A 42 -20.48 0.39 -4.10
N ASN A 43 -19.18 0.75 -4.13
CA ASN A 43 -18.51 1.17 -5.36
C ASN A 43 -17.19 0.43 -5.54
N ILE A 44 -16.80 0.25 -6.80
CA ILE A 44 -15.46 -0.20 -7.18
C ILE A 44 -14.74 0.99 -7.81
N ILE A 45 -13.58 1.34 -7.26
CA ILE A 45 -12.72 2.42 -7.75
C ILE A 45 -11.54 1.76 -8.46
N VAL A 46 -11.30 2.20 -9.69
CA VAL A 46 -10.20 1.72 -10.52
C VAL A 46 -9.31 2.90 -10.88
N GLN A 47 -8.00 2.71 -10.73
CA GLN A 47 -6.99 3.72 -11.05
C GLN A 47 -5.86 3.08 -11.85
N ILE A 48 -5.44 3.74 -12.93
CA ILE A 48 -4.21 3.42 -13.65
C ILE A 48 -3.15 4.39 -13.14
N ILE A 49 -2.13 3.86 -12.47
CA ILE A 49 -1.09 4.67 -11.83
C ILE A 49 0.25 4.33 -12.47
N GLY A 50 0.90 5.36 -13.03
CA GLY A 50 2.29 5.29 -13.48
C GLY A 50 3.25 4.94 -12.36
N VAL A 51 4.46 4.50 -12.70
CA VAL A 51 5.52 4.26 -11.70
C VAL A 51 5.93 5.57 -11.06
#